data_AF-U7R5H1-F1
#
_entry.id   AF-U7R5H1-F1
#
_cell.length_a   1.000
_cell.length_b   1.000
_cell.length_c   1.000
_cell.angle_alpha   90.00
_cell.angle_beta   90.00
_cell.angle_gamma   90.00
#
_symmetry.space_group_name_H-M   'P 1'
#
loop_
_entity.id
_entity.type
_entity.pdbx_description
1 polymer ?
#
loop_
_entity_poly.entity_id
_entity_poly.type
_entity_poly.pdbx_seq_one_letter_code
_entity_poly.pdbx_strand_id
1 'polypeptide(L)'
;MNDEELELARADAIKADRCFSKGRLRDEFRMKPKPGVEPVSFYKNGYGGQFGVYRIADCQPMKNKACSPASEKQIRAQSILSIKARMRSNLAKASVVAERWVNLEPLVLDTETTGLGERDQVIELAVTDIRGDVLLNTRLRPTVKISPQAMDVHGISEGELTNEPMWPQIAPALAQLLSGRHVVIFNSSFDSRLLRQTAGAFGDHMPWWEERNLLCAMTLAADAFGSTNRHGTISLADATYQASVVWKGQAHSAATDAIATADLVTEIATVHRELEAQLQELQAKVIWNDRTILRRKPQIFFGLAEGPSEAHRP
;
A
#
# COMPACT_ATOMS: atom_id res chain seq x y z
N MET A 1 35.11 13.89 -7.34
CA MET A 1 36.19 14.46 -8.16
C MET A 1 35.54 15.07 -9.39
N ASN A 2 35.62 16.38 -9.53
CA ASN A 2 35.18 17.05 -10.77
C ASN A 2 36.20 16.77 -11.90
N ASP A 3 35.88 17.16 -13.13
CA ASP A 3 36.73 16.85 -14.29
C ASP A 3 38.12 17.52 -14.20
N GLU A 4 38.23 18.71 -13.61
CA GLU A 4 39.51 19.43 -13.44
C GLU A 4 40.43 18.73 -12.42
N GLU A 5 39.90 18.30 -11.28
CA GLU A 5 40.63 17.53 -10.26
C GLU A 5 41.11 16.19 -10.82
N LEU A 6 40.30 15.55 -11.69
CA LEU A 6 40.63 14.28 -12.34
C LEU A 6 41.81 14.42 -13.30
N GLU A 7 41.84 15.47 -14.12
CA GLU A 7 42.96 15.70 -15.03
C GLU A 7 44.23 16.08 -14.29
N LEU A 8 44.13 16.88 -13.21
CA LEU A 8 45.29 17.20 -12.37
C LEU A 8 45.86 15.93 -11.72
N ALA A 9 45.00 15.07 -11.16
CA ALA A 9 45.42 13.81 -10.55
C ALA A 9 46.11 12.87 -11.56
N ARG A 10 45.65 12.84 -12.81
CA ARG A 10 46.30 12.10 -13.90
C ARG A 10 47.66 12.69 -14.24
N ALA A 11 47.75 14.00 -14.42
CA ALA A 11 48.99 14.70 -14.77
C ALA A 11 50.06 14.49 -13.71
N ASP A 12 49.71 14.62 -12.43
CA ASP A 12 50.61 14.38 -11.31
C ASP A 12 51.07 12.92 -11.24
N ALA A 13 50.15 11.97 -11.43
CA ALA A 13 50.48 10.55 -11.42
C ALA A 13 51.36 10.13 -12.61
N ILE A 14 51.18 10.74 -13.79
CA ILE A 14 52.04 10.55 -14.98
C ILE A 14 53.42 11.15 -14.72
N LYS A 15 53.49 12.39 -14.19
CA LYS A 15 54.75 13.07 -13.87
C LYS A 15 55.58 12.29 -12.85
N ALA A 16 54.93 11.63 -11.90
CA ALA A 16 55.56 10.79 -10.89
C ALA A 16 55.79 9.33 -11.33
N ASP A 17 55.57 8.99 -12.61
CA ASP A 17 55.70 7.65 -13.20
C ASP A 17 55.04 6.53 -12.37
N ARG A 18 53.85 6.82 -11.83
CA ARG A 18 53.18 5.91 -10.91
C ARG A 18 52.57 4.72 -11.64
N CYS A 19 52.57 3.58 -10.96
CA CYS A 19 52.03 2.33 -11.45
C CYS A 19 50.82 1.90 -10.63
N PHE A 20 49.76 1.43 -11.30
CA PHE A 20 48.50 1.09 -10.67
C PHE A 20 47.91 -0.21 -11.23
N SER A 21 47.15 -0.93 -10.41
CA SER A 21 46.34 -2.05 -10.90
C SER A 21 45.22 -1.56 -11.82
N LYS A 22 44.70 -2.44 -12.69
CA LYS A 22 43.55 -2.11 -13.55
C LYS A 22 42.35 -1.54 -12.77
N GLY A 23 42.10 -2.04 -11.56
CA GLY A 23 41.03 -1.55 -10.70
C GLY A 23 41.27 -0.09 -10.28
N ARG A 24 42.47 0.21 -9.74
CA ARG A 24 42.82 1.57 -9.34
C ARG A 24 42.85 2.55 -10.51
N LEU A 25 43.34 2.14 -11.68
CA LEU A 25 43.27 2.97 -12.90
C LEU A 25 41.83 3.34 -13.27
N ARG A 26 40.91 2.38 -13.20
CA ARG A 26 39.49 2.60 -13.49
C ARG A 26 38.82 3.48 -12.45
N ASP A 27 39.11 3.23 -11.17
CA ASP A 27 38.33 3.80 -10.06
C ASP A 27 38.85 5.20 -9.67
N GLU A 28 40.17 5.41 -9.67
CA GLU A 28 40.80 6.69 -9.30
C GLU A 28 41.02 7.62 -10.50
N PHE A 29 41.40 7.06 -11.67
CA PHE A 29 41.83 7.86 -12.82
C PHE A 29 40.89 7.77 -14.01
N ARG A 30 39.86 6.91 -13.98
CA ARG A 30 39.02 6.59 -15.16
C ARG A 30 39.87 6.25 -16.40
N MET A 31 40.98 5.54 -16.20
CA MET A 31 41.90 5.10 -17.25
C MET A 31 41.90 3.58 -17.40
N LYS A 32 42.39 3.11 -18.55
CA LYS A 32 42.65 1.70 -18.82
C LYS A 32 43.97 1.55 -19.60
N PRO A 33 44.70 0.43 -19.47
CA PRO A 33 45.89 0.17 -20.28
C PRO A 33 45.59 0.28 -21.78
N LYS A 34 46.52 0.83 -22.56
CA LYS A 34 46.41 0.81 -24.03
C LYS A 34 46.43 -0.65 -24.54
N PRO A 35 45.78 -0.95 -25.67
CA PRO A 35 45.82 -2.28 -26.26
C PRO A 35 47.27 -2.75 -26.46
N GLY A 36 47.59 -3.97 -26.04
CA GLY A 36 48.93 -4.57 -26.20
C GLY A 36 49.96 -4.20 -25.13
N VAL A 37 49.61 -3.38 -24.13
CA VAL A 37 50.50 -3.07 -23.00
C VAL A 37 50.49 -4.23 -22.00
N GLU A 38 51.66 -4.80 -21.74
CA GLU A 38 51.88 -5.80 -20.71
C GLU A 38 52.09 -5.15 -19.32
N PRO A 39 51.70 -5.82 -18.21
CA PRO A 39 51.90 -5.29 -16.88
C PRO A 39 53.39 -5.22 -16.53
N VAL A 40 53.81 -4.14 -15.86
CA VAL A 40 55.19 -3.96 -15.38
C VAL A 40 55.51 -4.81 -14.15
N SER A 41 54.48 -5.18 -13.39
CA SER A 41 54.59 -6.10 -12.25
C SER A 41 53.24 -6.70 -11.93
N PHE A 42 53.22 -7.66 -10.99
CA PHE A 42 52.00 -8.24 -10.49
C PHE A 42 51.89 -8.04 -8.98
N TYR A 43 50.73 -7.58 -8.55
CA TYR A 43 50.35 -7.49 -7.15
C TYR A 43 49.49 -8.70 -6.78
N LYS A 44 49.85 -9.39 -5.70
CA LYS A 44 49.06 -10.50 -5.14
C LYS A 44 48.32 -10.01 -3.90
N ASN A 45 47.00 -10.19 -3.86
CA ASN A 45 46.20 -9.84 -2.69
C ASN A 45 46.21 -10.95 -1.64
N GLY A 46 45.70 -10.66 -0.44
CA GLY A 46 45.60 -11.62 0.67
C GLY A 46 44.66 -12.81 0.42
N TYR A 47 43.87 -12.78 -0.66
CA TYR A 47 42.94 -13.84 -1.07
C TYR A 47 43.50 -14.69 -2.23
N GLY A 48 44.79 -14.54 -2.55
CA GLY A 48 45.46 -15.34 -3.58
C GLY A 48 45.28 -14.85 -5.02
N GLY A 49 44.50 -13.79 -5.25
CA GLY A 49 44.33 -13.17 -6.57
C GLY A 49 45.56 -12.37 -6.99
N GLN A 50 45.98 -12.53 -8.25
CA GLN A 50 47.12 -11.83 -8.84
C GLN A 50 46.65 -10.84 -9.90
N PHE A 51 47.07 -9.58 -9.79
CA PHE A 51 46.62 -8.48 -10.64
C PHE A 51 47.80 -7.78 -11.28
N GLY A 52 47.75 -7.61 -12.61
CA GLY A 52 48.74 -6.82 -13.35
C GLY A 52 48.70 -5.34 -12.92
N VAL A 53 49.89 -4.78 -12.75
CA VAL A 53 50.15 -3.38 -12.43
C VAL A 53 50.73 -2.73 -13.67
N TYR A 54 50.21 -1.57 -14.05
CA TYR A 54 50.51 -0.87 -15.30
C TYR A 54 51.00 0.54 -15.00
N ARG A 55 51.97 1.02 -15.79
CA ARG A 55 52.35 2.44 -15.78
C ARG A 55 51.19 3.28 -16.28
N ILE A 56 50.88 4.36 -15.56
CA ILE A 56 49.78 5.24 -15.96
C ILE A 56 50.05 5.94 -17.30
N ALA A 57 51.33 6.17 -17.65
CA ALA A 57 51.74 6.72 -18.95
C ALA A 57 51.36 5.81 -20.16
N ASP A 58 51.29 4.50 -19.92
CA ASP A 58 50.90 3.49 -20.91
C ASP A 58 49.39 3.24 -20.93
N CYS A 59 48.64 4.03 -20.17
CA CYS A 59 47.19 3.98 -20.11
C CYS A 59 46.56 5.08 -20.97
N GLN A 60 45.27 4.93 -21.24
CA GLN A 60 44.45 5.90 -21.94
C GLN A 60 43.15 6.15 -21.15
N PRO A 61 42.58 7.37 -21.23
CA PRO A 61 41.26 7.65 -20.65
C PRO A 61 40.20 6.68 -21.16
N MET A 62 39.29 6.29 -20.27
CA MET A 62 38.08 5.55 -20.63
C MET A 62 37.09 6.50 -21.29
N LYS A 63 36.34 6.02 -22.29
CA LYS A 63 35.24 6.80 -22.85
C LYS A 63 34.18 7.00 -21.76
N ASN A 64 33.83 8.25 -21.47
CA ASN A 64 32.65 8.57 -20.68
C ASN A 64 31.43 8.06 -21.44
N LYS A 65 30.88 6.92 -21.04
CA LYS A 65 29.50 6.60 -21.38
C LYS A 65 28.63 7.52 -20.54
N ALA A 66 28.26 8.66 -21.08
CA ALA A 66 27.11 9.37 -20.57
C ALA A 66 25.95 8.36 -20.59
N CYS A 67 25.37 8.08 -19.41
CA CYS A 67 24.16 7.29 -19.37
C CYS A 67 23.09 8.16 -20.06
N SER A 68 22.76 7.84 -21.31
CA SER A 68 21.69 8.56 -22.00
C SER A 68 20.42 8.48 -21.14
N PRO A 69 19.60 9.54 -21.08
CA PRO A 69 18.32 9.48 -20.39
C PRO A 69 17.53 8.25 -20.85
N ALA A 70 16.85 7.61 -19.91
CA ALA A 70 16.03 6.44 -20.23
C ALA A 70 15.01 6.82 -21.31
N SER A 71 14.89 5.99 -22.35
CA SER A 71 13.85 6.16 -23.36
C SER A 71 12.46 6.09 -22.72
N GLU A 72 11.46 6.73 -23.33
CA GLU A 72 10.07 6.66 -22.87
C GLU A 72 9.59 5.21 -22.67
N LYS A 73 10.05 4.30 -23.54
CA LYS A 73 9.76 2.86 -23.42
C LYS A 73 10.36 2.25 -22.15
N GLN A 74 11.58 2.62 -21.78
CA GLN A 74 12.24 2.17 -20.55
C GLN A 74 11.56 2.75 -19.32
N ILE A 75 11.27 4.06 -19.30
CA ILE A 75 10.57 4.73 -18.19
C ILE A 75 9.23 4.03 -17.94
N ARG A 76 8.45 3.82 -18.99
CA ARG A 76 7.16 3.15 -18.89
C ARG A 76 7.26 1.69 -18.42
N ALA A 77 8.21 0.93 -18.96
CA ALA A 77 8.42 -0.46 -18.52
C ALA A 77 8.76 -0.53 -17.02
N GLN A 78 9.55 0.43 -16.52
CA GLN A 78 9.83 0.58 -15.10
C GLN A 78 8.56 0.92 -14.30
N SER A 79 7.72 1.85 -14.78
CA SER A 79 6.44 2.19 -14.13
C SER A 79 5.49 0.98 -14.05
N ILE A 80 5.33 0.23 -15.14
CA ILE A 80 4.51 -1.00 -15.16
C ILE A 80 5.05 -2.02 -14.15
N LEU A 81 6.37 -2.22 -14.11
CA LEU A 81 7.00 -3.15 -13.17
C LEU A 81 6.76 -2.73 -11.72
N SER A 82 6.84 -1.43 -11.44
CA SER A 82 6.56 -0.85 -10.11
C SER A 82 5.11 -1.10 -9.68
N ILE A 83 4.13 -0.83 -10.54
CA ILE A 83 2.71 -1.10 -10.25
C ILE A 83 2.49 -2.60 -10.01
N LYS A 84 3.03 -3.47 -10.88
CA LYS A 84 2.91 -4.93 -10.69
C LYS A 84 3.55 -5.40 -9.39
N ALA A 85 4.61 -4.75 -8.92
CA ALA A 85 5.20 -5.04 -7.61
C ALA A 85 4.26 -4.60 -6.47
N ARG A 86 3.68 -3.40 -6.56
CA ARG A 86 2.67 -2.89 -5.59
C ARG A 86 1.44 -3.78 -5.53
N MET A 87 0.96 -4.30 -6.67
CA MET A 87 -0.17 -5.25 -6.72
C MET A 87 0.11 -6.59 -6.00
N ARG A 88 1.39 -6.94 -5.77
CA ARG A 88 1.78 -8.13 -4.99
C ARG A 88 1.96 -7.85 -3.50
N SER A 89 1.86 -6.58 -3.08
CA SER A 89 1.98 -6.19 -1.67
C SER A 89 0.82 -6.75 -0.83
N ASN A 90 0.99 -6.80 0.48
CA ASN A 90 -0.08 -7.28 1.35
C ASN A 90 -1.28 -6.33 1.34
N LEU A 91 -1.04 -5.00 1.34
CA LEU A 91 -2.09 -4.00 1.15
C LEU A 91 -2.95 -4.26 -0.10
N ALA A 92 -2.32 -4.54 -1.24
CA ALA A 92 -3.05 -4.81 -2.48
C ALA A 92 -3.80 -6.16 -2.50
N LYS A 93 -3.43 -7.10 -1.62
CA LYS A 93 -4.19 -8.36 -1.43
C LYS A 93 -5.35 -8.15 -0.47
N ALA A 94 -5.11 -7.44 0.65
CA ALA A 94 -6.13 -7.06 1.62
C ALA A 94 -7.21 -6.20 0.98
N SER A 95 -6.85 -5.30 0.06
CA SER A 95 -7.80 -4.47 -0.69
C SER A 95 -8.80 -5.28 -1.51
N VAL A 96 -8.42 -6.44 -2.04
CA VAL A 96 -9.36 -7.34 -2.75
C VAL A 96 -10.38 -7.94 -1.77
N VAL A 97 -9.95 -8.24 -0.54
CA VAL A 97 -10.85 -8.72 0.52
C VAL A 97 -11.78 -7.59 0.97
N ALA A 98 -11.24 -6.40 1.21
CA ALA A 98 -11.99 -5.23 1.60
C ALA A 98 -13.04 -4.83 0.53
N GLU A 99 -12.69 -4.89 -0.76
CA GLU A 99 -13.64 -4.64 -1.85
C GLU A 99 -14.79 -5.65 -1.84
N ARG A 100 -14.51 -6.94 -1.58
CA ARG A 100 -15.58 -7.94 -1.39
C ARG A 100 -16.46 -7.58 -0.19
N TRP A 101 -15.88 -7.11 0.90
CA TRP A 101 -16.65 -6.67 2.07
C TRP A 101 -17.56 -5.50 1.72
N VAL A 102 -17.03 -4.43 1.10
CA VAL A 102 -17.83 -3.27 0.67
C VAL A 102 -19.01 -3.68 -0.22
N ASN A 103 -18.79 -4.62 -1.15
CA ASN A 103 -19.84 -5.14 -2.03
C ASN A 103 -20.93 -5.97 -1.32
N LEU A 104 -20.71 -6.41 -0.08
CA LEU A 104 -21.74 -7.04 0.74
C LEU A 104 -22.66 -6.02 1.43
N GLU A 105 -22.39 -4.72 1.27
CA GLU A 105 -23.07 -3.62 1.96
C GLU A 105 -23.23 -3.90 3.48
N PRO A 106 -22.10 -4.14 4.18
CA PRO A 106 -22.13 -4.49 5.58
C PRO A 106 -22.51 -3.29 6.42
N LEU A 107 -22.95 -3.58 7.64
CA LEU A 107 -23.04 -2.58 8.68
C LEU A 107 -21.72 -2.55 9.45
N VAL A 108 -21.42 -1.43 10.09
CA VAL A 108 -20.23 -1.28 10.93
C VAL A 108 -20.69 -1.03 12.35
N LEU A 109 -20.16 -1.77 13.30
CA LEU A 109 -20.52 -1.68 14.71
C LEU A 109 -19.27 -1.42 15.54
N ASP A 110 -19.43 -0.56 16.53
CA ASP A 110 -18.43 -0.28 17.56
C ASP A 110 -19.11 -0.12 18.92
N THR A 111 -18.36 -0.39 20.01
CA THR A 111 -18.87 -0.34 21.38
C THR A 111 -17.89 0.31 22.34
N GLU A 112 -18.43 1.14 23.24
CA GLU A 112 -17.73 1.51 24.48
C GLU A 112 -18.24 0.64 25.63
N THR A 113 -17.35 0.30 26.56
CA THR A 113 -17.62 -0.73 27.56
C THR A 113 -17.22 -0.29 28.96
N THR A 114 -17.78 -0.93 30.00
CA THR A 114 -17.38 -0.69 31.40
C THR A 114 -15.93 -1.11 31.69
N GLY A 115 -15.31 -1.90 30.81
CA GLY A 115 -13.98 -2.47 30.96
C GLY A 115 -13.70 -3.61 29.95
N LEU A 116 -12.64 -4.38 30.20
CA LEU A 116 -12.13 -5.41 29.28
C LEU A 116 -12.31 -6.86 29.79
N GLY A 117 -12.89 -7.03 30.98
CA GLY A 117 -12.98 -8.27 31.74
C GLY A 117 -14.20 -9.15 31.41
N GLU A 118 -14.42 -10.17 32.25
CA GLU A 118 -15.42 -11.22 31.99
C GLU A 118 -16.86 -10.84 32.35
N ARG A 119 -17.03 -9.74 33.10
CA ARG A 119 -18.34 -9.24 33.56
C ARG A 119 -18.65 -7.84 33.04
N ASP A 120 -17.78 -7.30 32.20
CA ASP A 120 -17.95 -5.97 31.65
C ASP A 120 -19.08 -5.96 30.61
N GLN A 121 -19.69 -4.79 30.45
CA GLN A 121 -20.88 -4.59 29.66
C GLN A 121 -20.71 -3.41 28.71
N VAL A 122 -21.45 -3.43 27.62
CA VAL A 122 -21.54 -2.32 26.65
C VAL A 122 -22.34 -1.19 27.29
N ILE A 123 -21.82 0.04 27.17
CA ILE A 123 -22.42 1.27 27.69
C ILE A 123 -22.70 2.30 26.61
N GLU A 124 -22.06 2.19 25.46
CA GLU A 124 -22.39 2.92 24.24
C GLU A 124 -22.24 1.97 23.06
N LEU A 125 -23.16 2.07 22.10
CA LEU A 125 -23.12 1.28 20.88
C LEU A 125 -23.55 2.16 19.71
N ALA A 126 -22.78 2.08 18.63
CA ALA A 126 -23.13 2.69 17.37
C ALA A 126 -23.13 1.66 16.25
N VAL A 127 -24.03 1.87 15.29
CA VAL A 127 -24.09 1.14 14.03
C VAL A 127 -24.16 2.15 12.89
N THR A 128 -23.27 2.00 11.91
CA THR A 128 -23.30 2.76 10.66
C THR A 128 -23.49 1.82 9.47
N ASP A 129 -23.82 2.39 8.32
CA ASP A 129 -23.53 1.70 7.06
C ASP A 129 -22.03 1.81 6.70
N ILE A 130 -21.61 1.16 5.61
CA ILE A 130 -20.23 1.21 5.13
C ILE A 130 -19.80 2.59 4.61
N ARG A 131 -20.73 3.53 4.42
CA ARG A 131 -20.46 4.91 3.99
C ARG A 131 -20.27 5.85 5.18
N GLY A 132 -20.47 5.35 6.40
CA GLY A 132 -20.38 6.10 7.64
C GLY A 132 -21.68 6.80 8.05
N ASP A 133 -22.81 6.52 7.39
CA ASP A 133 -24.10 7.06 7.81
C ASP A 133 -24.57 6.33 9.08
N VAL A 134 -24.76 7.07 10.17
CA VAL A 134 -25.15 6.52 11.48
C VAL A 134 -26.61 6.07 11.45
N LEU A 135 -26.84 4.79 11.67
CA LEU A 135 -28.16 4.15 11.68
C LEU A 135 -28.71 3.97 13.11
N LEU A 136 -27.81 3.74 14.06
CA LEU A 136 -28.11 3.66 15.49
C LEU A 136 -26.93 4.24 16.26
N ASN A 137 -27.21 5.06 17.28
CA ASN A 137 -26.23 5.48 18.26
C ASN A 137 -26.97 5.65 19.59
N THR A 138 -26.61 4.84 20.58
CA THR A 138 -27.31 4.84 21.87
C THR A 138 -26.36 4.50 22.99
N ARG A 139 -26.59 5.13 24.14
CA ARG A 139 -26.01 4.72 25.40
C ARG A 139 -26.92 3.70 26.08
N LEU A 140 -26.33 2.90 26.96
CA LEU A 140 -27.03 1.87 27.72
C LEU A 140 -26.64 1.94 29.18
N ARG A 141 -27.62 1.72 30.06
CA ARG A 141 -27.37 1.60 31.50
C ARG A 141 -26.88 0.19 31.83
N PRO A 142 -25.63 0.02 32.32
CA PRO A 142 -25.11 -1.29 32.71
C PRO A 142 -25.65 -1.72 34.08
N THR A 143 -25.46 -2.99 34.44
CA THR A 143 -25.72 -3.53 35.79
C THR A 143 -24.45 -3.65 36.66
N VAL A 144 -23.31 -3.22 36.11
CA VAL A 144 -22.00 -3.23 36.75
C VAL A 144 -21.38 -1.83 36.71
N LYS A 145 -20.38 -1.59 37.57
CA LYS A 145 -19.66 -0.31 37.63
C LYS A 145 -18.73 -0.14 36.45
N ILE A 146 -18.52 1.11 36.04
CA ILE A 146 -17.51 1.47 35.04
C ILE A 146 -16.14 1.45 35.72
N SER A 147 -15.15 0.77 35.13
CA SER A 147 -13.78 0.81 35.61
C SER A 147 -13.17 2.21 35.38
N PRO A 148 -12.34 2.73 36.31
CA PRO A 148 -11.68 4.02 36.11
C PRO A 148 -10.89 4.09 34.80
N GLN A 149 -10.23 2.98 34.41
CA GLN A 149 -9.46 2.91 33.17
C GLN A 149 -10.32 3.02 31.92
N ALA A 150 -11.52 2.45 31.91
CA ALA A 150 -12.44 2.61 30.79
C ALA A 150 -12.95 4.06 30.72
N MET A 151 -13.36 4.62 31.88
CA MET A 151 -13.81 6.01 31.97
C MET A 151 -12.72 7.00 31.51
N ASP A 152 -11.44 6.74 31.79
CA ASP A 152 -10.32 7.57 31.34
C ASP A 152 -10.14 7.55 29.81
N VAL A 153 -10.61 6.50 29.12
CA VAL A 153 -10.52 6.35 27.67
C VAL A 153 -11.72 7.01 26.97
N HIS A 154 -12.94 6.61 27.32
CA HIS A 154 -14.16 7.04 26.61
C HIS A 154 -14.88 8.23 27.28
N GLY A 155 -14.53 8.59 28.51
CA GLY A 155 -15.05 9.78 29.20
C GLY A 155 -16.51 9.71 29.66
N ILE A 156 -17.15 8.53 29.67
CA ILE A 156 -18.57 8.35 30.01
C ILE A 156 -18.68 8.00 31.49
N SER A 157 -19.43 8.82 32.23
CA SER A 157 -19.65 8.63 33.67
C SER A 157 -20.90 7.80 33.98
N GLU A 158 -20.94 7.15 35.16
CA GLU A 158 -22.13 6.42 35.62
C GLU A 158 -23.37 7.34 35.74
N GLY A 159 -23.16 8.61 36.06
CA GLY A 159 -24.23 9.61 36.17
C GLY A 159 -24.95 9.84 34.85
N GLU A 160 -24.21 9.88 33.73
CA GLU A 160 -24.78 10.03 32.38
C GLU A 160 -25.65 8.82 31.99
N LEU A 161 -25.34 7.63 32.50
CA LEU A 161 -26.05 6.39 32.14
C LEU A 161 -27.29 6.11 33.01
N THR A 162 -27.54 6.90 34.05
CA THR A 162 -28.57 6.58 35.07
C THR A 162 -29.99 6.47 34.48
N ASN A 163 -30.29 7.30 33.47
CA ASN A 163 -31.58 7.37 32.80
C ASN A 163 -31.59 6.76 31.40
N GLU A 164 -30.47 6.18 30.97
CA GLU A 164 -30.35 5.53 29.66
C GLU A 164 -31.09 4.18 29.65
N PRO A 165 -31.52 3.71 28.47
CA PRO A 165 -32.20 2.42 28.34
C PRO A 165 -31.29 1.26 28.76
N MET A 166 -31.87 0.20 29.29
CA MET A 166 -31.15 -1.05 29.52
C MET A 166 -31.17 -1.92 28.26
N TRP A 167 -30.34 -2.98 28.23
CA TRP A 167 -30.27 -3.92 27.11
C TRP A 167 -31.63 -4.38 26.56
N PRO A 168 -32.62 -4.80 27.37
CA PRO A 168 -33.91 -5.30 26.84
C PRO A 168 -34.69 -4.26 26.03
N GLN A 169 -34.42 -2.97 26.21
CA GLN A 169 -35.07 -1.89 25.47
C GLN A 169 -34.38 -1.61 24.12
N ILE A 170 -33.10 -1.95 23.99
CA ILE A 170 -32.29 -1.72 22.77
C ILE A 170 -32.21 -2.97 21.89
N ALA A 171 -32.13 -4.15 22.50
CA ALA A 171 -31.93 -5.42 21.80
C ALA A 171 -32.91 -5.67 20.64
N PRO A 172 -34.23 -5.34 20.72
CA PRO A 172 -35.14 -5.53 19.58
C PRO A 172 -34.77 -4.68 18.36
N ALA A 173 -34.40 -3.42 18.56
CA ALA A 173 -34.01 -2.52 17.48
C ALA A 173 -32.66 -2.96 16.87
N LEU A 174 -31.71 -3.37 17.72
CA LEU A 174 -30.42 -3.90 17.27
C LEU A 174 -30.59 -5.20 16.47
N ALA A 175 -31.45 -6.11 16.94
CA ALA A 175 -31.77 -7.34 16.24
C ALA A 175 -32.41 -7.08 14.87
N GLN A 176 -33.35 -6.14 14.79
CA GLN A 176 -33.96 -5.74 13.52
C GLN A 176 -32.93 -5.21 12.52
N LEU A 177 -31.94 -4.47 13.02
CA LEU A 177 -30.91 -3.86 12.18
C LEU A 177 -29.85 -4.87 11.70
N LEU A 178 -29.42 -5.78 12.57
CA LEU A 178 -28.24 -6.64 12.33
C LEU A 178 -28.57 -8.06 11.88
N SER A 179 -29.80 -8.55 12.07
CA SER A 179 -30.13 -9.95 11.76
C SER A 179 -29.91 -10.29 10.29
N GLY A 180 -29.13 -11.34 10.03
CA GLY A 180 -28.79 -11.80 8.68
C GLY A 180 -27.86 -10.87 7.88
N ARG A 181 -27.34 -9.80 8.50
CA ARG A 181 -26.41 -8.85 7.86
C ARG A 181 -24.96 -9.22 8.18
N HIS A 182 -24.06 -8.88 7.25
CA HIS A 182 -22.64 -8.81 7.55
C HIS A 182 -22.34 -7.59 8.41
N VAL A 183 -21.50 -7.77 9.44
CA VAL A 183 -21.14 -6.70 10.37
C VAL A 183 -19.62 -6.61 10.45
N VAL A 184 -19.09 -5.47 10.05
CA VAL A 184 -17.69 -5.10 10.26
C VAL A 184 -17.54 -4.53 11.66
N ILE A 185 -16.55 -5.01 12.38
CA ILE A 185 -16.18 -4.50 13.70
C ILE A 185 -14.66 -4.43 13.72
N PHE A 186 -14.09 -3.39 14.33
CA PHE A 186 -12.63 -3.29 14.40
C PHE A 186 -12.04 -4.51 15.10
N ASN A 187 -12.45 -4.82 16.33
CA ASN A 187 -12.07 -6.04 17.01
C ASN A 187 -13.29 -6.94 17.27
N SER A 188 -13.80 -7.59 16.21
CA SER A 188 -15.05 -8.37 16.28
C SER A 188 -15.11 -9.40 17.42
N SER A 189 -13.98 -10.01 17.77
CA SER A 189 -13.91 -10.97 18.89
C SER A 189 -14.19 -10.33 20.26
N PHE A 190 -13.73 -9.08 20.45
CA PHE A 190 -13.91 -8.33 21.68
C PHE A 190 -15.36 -7.86 21.80
N ASP A 191 -15.86 -7.09 20.83
CA ASP A 191 -17.22 -6.55 20.86
C ASP A 191 -18.27 -7.66 20.90
N SER A 192 -18.10 -8.74 20.13
CA SER A 192 -19.02 -9.88 20.16
C SER A 192 -19.08 -10.54 21.55
N ARG A 193 -17.96 -10.59 22.27
CA ARG A 193 -17.92 -11.11 23.65
C ARG A 193 -18.66 -10.16 24.60
N LEU A 194 -18.41 -8.86 24.49
CA LEU A 194 -19.03 -7.84 25.35
C LEU A 194 -20.54 -7.73 25.12
N LEU A 195 -21.00 -7.83 23.86
CA LEU A 195 -22.43 -7.91 23.54
C LEU A 195 -23.09 -9.12 24.20
N ARG A 196 -22.46 -10.30 24.16
CA ARG A 196 -22.98 -11.49 24.84
C ARG A 196 -23.00 -11.37 26.35
N GLN A 197 -21.96 -10.79 26.95
CA GLN A 197 -21.91 -10.55 28.39
C GLN A 197 -23.03 -9.60 28.83
N THR A 198 -23.23 -8.53 28.05
CA THR A 198 -24.30 -7.56 28.26
C THR A 198 -25.67 -8.24 28.16
N ALA A 199 -25.95 -8.94 27.05
CA ALA A 199 -27.20 -9.67 26.86
C ALA A 199 -27.44 -10.73 27.95
N GLY A 200 -26.41 -11.50 28.30
CA GLY A 200 -26.46 -12.53 29.32
C GLY A 200 -26.78 -11.98 30.71
N ALA A 201 -26.36 -10.75 31.04
CA ALA A 201 -26.73 -10.09 32.29
C ALA A 201 -28.25 -9.84 32.42
N PHE A 202 -28.99 -9.89 31.31
CA PHE A 202 -30.45 -9.75 31.25
C PHE A 202 -31.15 -11.05 30.79
N GLY A 203 -30.44 -12.17 30.72
CA GLY A 203 -31.01 -13.46 30.30
C GLY A 203 -31.33 -13.56 28.80
N ASP A 204 -30.74 -12.70 27.97
CA ASP A 204 -30.88 -12.75 26.51
C ASP A 204 -29.71 -13.54 25.89
N HIS A 205 -30.05 -14.50 25.03
CA HIS A 205 -29.09 -15.38 24.34
C HIS A 205 -28.72 -14.91 22.93
N MET A 206 -29.29 -13.80 22.45
CA MET A 206 -29.01 -13.20 21.13
C MET A 206 -29.05 -14.20 19.96
N PRO A 207 -30.17 -14.92 19.72
CA PRO A 207 -30.25 -15.91 18.63
C PRO A 207 -30.07 -15.30 17.22
N TRP A 208 -30.23 -13.98 17.11
CA TRP A 208 -30.03 -13.20 15.88
C TRP A 208 -28.57 -12.83 15.61
N TRP A 209 -27.66 -13.03 16.57
CA TRP A 209 -26.24 -12.68 16.46
C TRP A 209 -25.42 -13.86 15.92
N GLU A 210 -25.01 -13.76 14.67
CA GLU A 210 -24.32 -14.84 13.96
C GLU A 210 -22.84 -14.53 13.76
N GLU A 211 -21.95 -15.22 14.49
CA GLU A 211 -20.49 -14.98 14.41
C GLU A 211 -19.93 -15.13 12.99
N ARG A 212 -20.51 -16.04 12.20
CA ARG A 212 -20.08 -16.30 10.82
C ARG A 212 -20.25 -15.09 9.89
N ASN A 213 -21.07 -14.10 10.28
CA ASN A 213 -21.29 -12.89 9.50
C ASN A 213 -20.35 -11.75 9.93
N LEU A 214 -19.54 -11.94 10.98
CA LEU A 214 -18.65 -10.91 11.51
C LEU A 214 -17.36 -10.82 10.69
N LEU A 215 -16.97 -9.57 10.39
CA LEU A 215 -15.79 -9.23 9.61
C LEU A 215 -14.86 -8.38 10.49
N CYS A 216 -13.66 -8.89 10.78
CA CYS A 216 -12.72 -8.25 11.71
C CYS A 216 -11.81 -7.25 10.98
N ALA A 217 -12.07 -5.95 11.11
CA ALA A 217 -11.28 -4.93 10.43
C ALA A 217 -9.84 -4.81 10.98
N MET A 218 -9.60 -5.15 12.26
CA MET A 218 -8.25 -5.22 12.84
C MET A 218 -7.39 -6.28 12.17
N THR A 219 -7.95 -7.46 11.86
CA THR A 219 -7.23 -8.51 11.12
C THR A 219 -6.96 -8.09 9.69
N LEU A 220 -7.96 -7.51 9.01
CA LEU A 220 -7.79 -6.95 7.66
C LEU A 220 -6.68 -5.88 7.63
N ALA A 221 -6.66 -4.98 8.62
CA ALA A 221 -5.67 -3.93 8.73
C ALA A 221 -4.27 -4.49 9.06
N ALA A 222 -4.18 -5.48 9.95
CA ALA A 222 -2.91 -6.15 10.26
C ALA A 222 -2.35 -6.89 9.04
N ASP A 223 -3.21 -7.51 8.22
CA ASP A 223 -2.82 -8.10 6.95
C ASP A 223 -2.34 -7.03 5.97
N ALA A 224 -3.03 -5.90 5.88
CA ALA A 224 -2.70 -4.82 4.95
C ALA A 224 -1.38 -4.11 5.29
N PHE A 225 -1.18 -3.77 6.55
CA PHE A 225 -0.18 -2.83 7.03
C PHE A 225 0.89 -3.44 7.94
N GLY A 226 0.65 -4.65 8.44
CA GLY A 226 1.46 -5.29 9.47
C GLY A 226 1.00 -4.93 10.88
N SER A 227 1.30 -5.82 11.83
CA SER A 227 1.01 -5.62 13.25
C SER A 227 1.93 -4.59 13.89
N THR A 228 1.40 -3.76 14.79
CA THR A 228 2.16 -2.76 15.56
C THR A 228 2.51 -3.22 16.97
N ASN A 229 2.09 -4.42 17.37
CA ASN A 229 2.39 -5.00 18.68
C ASN A 229 2.81 -6.48 18.61
N ARG A 230 3.32 -6.98 19.74
CA ARG A 230 3.79 -8.37 19.89
C ARG A 230 2.71 -9.44 19.73
N HIS A 231 1.43 -9.06 19.80
CA HIS A 231 0.30 -9.98 19.69
C HIS A 231 -0.16 -10.16 18.24
N GLY A 232 0.50 -9.53 17.28
CA GLY A 232 0.16 -9.66 15.86
C GLY A 232 -1.05 -8.81 15.46
N THR A 233 -1.42 -7.79 16.24
CA THR A 233 -2.54 -6.89 15.92
C THR A 233 -2.08 -5.45 15.69
N ILE A 234 -3.01 -4.60 15.24
CA ILE A 234 -2.83 -3.17 14.98
C ILE A 234 -3.96 -2.39 15.67
N SER A 235 -3.69 -1.19 16.18
CA SER A 235 -4.72 -0.33 16.76
C SER A 235 -5.54 0.39 15.67
N LEU A 236 -6.76 0.82 15.99
CA LEU A 236 -7.59 1.59 15.04
C LEU A 236 -6.88 2.90 14.65
N ALA A 237 -6.24 3.57 15.62
CA ALA A 237 -5.46 4.78 15.38
C ALA A 237 -4.29 4.55 14.41
N ASP A 238 -3.49 3.48 14.59
CA ASP A 238 -2.40 3.16 13.69
C ASP A 238 -2.90 2.76 12.29
N ALA A 239 -3.97 1.97 12.22
CA ALA A 239 -4.55 1.49 10.98
C ALA A 239 -5.10 2.65 10.14
N THR A 240 -5.88 3.53 10.75
CA THR A 240 -6.44 4.73 10.11
C THR A 240 -5.34 5.71 9.71
N TYR A 241 -4.29 5.89 10.53
CA TYR A 241 -3.12 6.68 10.15
C TYR A 241 -2.42 6.12 8.90
N GLN A 242 -2.17 4.81 8.84
CA GLN A 242 -1.55 4.18 7.68
C GLN A 242 -2.43 4.22 6.42
N ALA A 243 -3.76 4.14 6.59
CA ALA A 243 -4.72 4.30 5.51
C ALA A 243 -4.97 5.77 5.10
N SER A 244 -4.35 6.75 5.78
CA SER A 244 -4.59 8.19 5.56
C SER A 244 -6.06 8.61 5.78
N VAL A 245 -6.77 7.91 6.65
CA VAL A 245 -8.15 8.25 7.05
C VAL A 245 -8.12 9.48 7.95
N VAL A 246 -8.95 10.46 7.63
CA VAL A 246 -9.15 11.66 8.44
C VAL A 246 -10.26 11.42 9.46
N TRP A 247 -9.91 11.43 10.74
CA TRP A 247 -10.88 11.28 11.82
C TRP A 247 -11.88 12.45 11.83
N LYS A 248 -13.16 12.12 11.91
CA LYS A 248 -14.26 13.08 12.02
C LYS A 248 -14.82 12.99 13.43
N GLY A 249 -14.71 14.07 14.22
CA GLY A 249 -15.23 14.12 15.59
C GLY A 249 -14.17 13.86 16.68
N GLN A 250 -14.62 13.74 17.93
CA GLN A 250 -13.76 13.36 19.06
C GLN A 250 -13.52 11.85 19.01
N ALA A 251 -12.27 11.42 19.09
CA ALA A 251 -11.94 10.00 19.26
C ALA A 251 -12.51 9.45 20.57
N HIS A 252 -12.86 8.15 20.60
CA HIS A 252 -13.44 7.44 21.75
C HIS A 252 -14.93 7.71 22.01
N SER A 253 -15.69 7.82 20.91
CA SER A 253 -17.13 7.53 20.94
C SER A 253 -17.41 6.38 19.98
N ALA A 254 -18.40 5.54 20.30
CA ALA A 254 -18.71 4.39 19.46
C ALA A 254 -19.05 4.83 18.02
N ALA A 255 -19.72 5.98 17.85
CA ALA A 255 -20.10 6.46 16.52
C ALA A 255 -18.89 6.91 15.70
N THR A 256 -17.95 7.65 16.28
CA THR A 256 -16.75 8.10 15.57
C THR A 256 -15.85 6.94 15.18
N ASP A 257 -15.75 5.94 16.05
CA ASP A 257 -14.87 4.80 15.85
C ASP A 257 -15.48 3.79 14.85
N ALA A 258 -16.80 3.65 14.83
CA ALA A 258 -17.53 2.95 13.77
C ALA A 258 -17.33 3.64 12.40
N ILE A 259 -17.45 4.97 12.32
CA ILE A 259 -17.20 5.73 11.08
C ILE A 259 -15.74 5.56 10.64
N ALA A 260 -14.78 5.69 11.57
CA ALA A 260 -13.36 5.51 11.25
C ALA A 260 -13.06 4.10 10.75
N THR A 261 -13.75 3.09 11.29
CA THR A 261 -13.67 1.70 10.82
C THR A 261 -14.27 1.54 9.42
N ALA A 262 -15.40 2.18 9.12
CA ALA A 262 -16.00 2.20 7.79
C ALA A 262 -15.09 2.87 6.75
N ASP A 263 -14.54 4.04 7.09
CA ASP A 263 -13.59 4.79 6.26
C ASP A 263 -12.31 3.94 6.02
N LEU A 264 -11.77 3.28 7.06
CA LEU A 264 -10.61 2.39 6.94
C LEU A 264 -10.84 1.25 5.93
N VAL A 265 -11.95 0.53 6.04
CA VAL A 265 -12.26 -0.57 5.12
C VAL A 265 -12.44 -0.05 3.69
N THR A 266 -13.12 1.08 3.53
CA THR A 266 -13.36 1.69 2.23
C THR A 266 -12.07 2.18 1.58
N GLU A 267 -11.17 2.83 2.33
CA GLU A 267 -9.87 3.27 1.83
C GLU A 267 -9.00 2.09 1.42
N ILE A 268 -8.93 1.04 2.24
CA ILE A 268 -8.22 -0.20 1.85
C ILE A 268 -8.81 -0.77 0.56
N ALA A 269 -10.14 -0.80 0.39
CA ALA A 269 -10.80 -1.34 -0.79
C ALA A 269 -10.46 -0.59 -2.10
N THR A 270 -10.06 0.68 -2.05
CA THR A 270 -9.73 1.45 -3.26
C THR A 270 -8.42 1.00 -3.92
N VAL A 271 -7.47 0.49 -3.13
CA VAL A 271 -6.08 0.32 -3.55
C VAL A 271 -5.94 -0.60 -4.77
N HIS A 272 -6.63 -1.74 -4.78
CA HIS A 272 -6.52 -2.68 -5.91
C HIS A 272 -7.01 -2.04 -7.20
N ARG A 273 -8.22 -1.46 -7.15
CA ARG A 273 -8.90 -0.84 -8.28
C ARG A 273 -8.07 0.31 -8.88
N GLU A 274 -7.45 1.13 -8.04
CA GLU A 274 -6.57 2.20 -8.50
C GLU A 274 -5.30 1.68 -9.17
N LEU A 275 -4.67 0.65 -8.60
CA LEU A 275 -3.50 0.02 -9.21
C LEU A 275 -3.84 -0.61 -10.56
N GLU A 276 -4.99 -1.26 -10.67
CA GLU A 276 -5.49 -1.82 -11.93
C GLU A 276 -5.77 -0.74 -12.97
N ALA A 277 -6.43 0.36 -12.59
CA ALA A 277 -6.68 1.49 -13.48
C ALA A 277 -5.38 2.11 -13.99
N GLN A 278 -4.40 2.34 -13.11
CA GLN A 278 -3.07 2.84 -13.48
C GLN A 278 -2.34 1.88 -14.43
N LEU A 279 -2.43 0.57 -14.17
CA LEU A 279 -1.81 -0.45 -15.03
C LEU A 279 -2.44 -0.46 -16.42
N GLN A 280 -3.78 -0.41 -16.51
CA GLN A 280 -4.52 -0.38 -17.77
C GLN A 280 -4.18 0.87 -18.59
N GLU A 281 -4.14 2.05 -17.95
CA GLU A 281 -3.75 3.30 -18.62
C GLU A 281 -2.32 3.21 -19.19
N LEU A 282 -1.38 2.71 -18.37
CA LEU A 282 -0.01 2.45 -18.78
C LEU A 282 0.13 1.29 -19.76
N GLN A 283 -0.90 0.54 -20.11
CA GLN A 283 -0.87 -0.48 -21.17
C GLN A 283 -1.54 0.06 -22.45
N ALA A 284 -2.66 0.78 -22.32
CA ALA A 284 -3.40 1.38 -23.42
C ALA A 284 -2.55 2.36 -24.26
N LYS A 285 -1.65 3.12 -23.62
CA LYS A 285 -0.68 4.00 -24.32
C LYS A 285 0.24 3.24 -25.33
N VAL A 286 0.26 1.89 -25.35
CA VAL A 286 1.10 1.07 -26.28
C VAL A 286 0.32 0.97 -27.58
N ILE A 287 -0.95 0.59 -27.45
CA ILE A 287 -1.86 0.36 -28.57
C ILE A 287 -2.02 1.64 -29.40
N TRP A 288 -2.06 2.81 -28.76
CA TRP A 288 -2.16 4.08 -29.48
C TRP A 288 -0.86 4.48 -30.21
N ASN A 289 0.31 4.30 -29.58
CA ASN A 289 1.60 4.60 -30.21
C ASN A 289 1.97 3.61 -31.33
N ASP A 290 1.62 2.32 -31.22
CA ASP A 290 1.83 1.36 -32.31
C ASP A 290 0.89 1.60 -33.49
N ARG A 291 -0.35 2.05 -33.24
CA ARG A 291 -1.30 2.42 -34.30
C ARG A 291 -0.90 3.67 -35.08
N THR A 292 -0.21 4.63 -34.47
CA THR A 292 0.33 5.81 -35.17
C THR A 292 1.60 5.48 -35.97
N ILE A 293 2.42 4.54 -35.50
CA ILE A 293 3.59 4.03 -36.25
C ILE A 293 3.16 3.26 -37.51
N LEU A 294 2.07 2.48 -37.45
CA LEU A 294 1.54 1.75 -38.61
C LEU A 294 0.94 2.65 -39.71
N ARG A 295 0.68 3.94 -39.44
CA ARG A 295 0.21 4.91 -40.45
C ARG A 295 1.33 5.64 -41.20
N ARG A 296 2.61 5.32 -40.96
CA ARG A 296 3.77 5.93 -41.63
C ARG A 296 4.52 4.96 -42.56
N LYS A 297 3.81 4.16 -43.38
CA LYS A 297 4.44 3.54 -44.56
C LYS A 297 4.23 4.45 -45.77
N PRO A 298 5.29 4.92 -46.45
CA PRO A 298 5.12 5.68 -47.69
C PRO A 298 4.56 4.76 -48.78
N GLN A 299 3.50 5.20 -49.45
CA GLN A 299 3.04 4.57 -50.69
C GLN A 299 4.18 4.65 -51.71
N ILE A 300 4.71 3.48 -52.07
CA ILE A 300 5.68 3.35 -53.16
C ILE A 300 4.86 3.40 -54.45
N PHE A 301 4.88 4.54 -55.13
CA PHE A 301 4.26 4.73 -56.44
C PHE A 301 5.03 3.87 -57.46
N PHE A 302 4.38 2.84 -58.02
CA PHE A 302 4.86 2.16 -59.23
C PHE A 302 4.32 2.93 -60.44
N GLY A 303 5.23 3.60 -61.17
CA GLY A 303 4.93 4.20 -62.46
C GLY A 303 4.73 3.12 -63.52
N LEU A 304 3.56 3.12 -64.15
CA LEU A 304 3.30 2.38 -65.38
C LEU A 304 3.57 3.31 -66.57
N ALA A 305 4.48 2.88 -67.42
CA ALA A 305 4.85 3.54 -68.66
C ALA A 305 3.71 3.49 -69.69
N GLU A 306 3.67 4.54 -70.50
CA GLU A 306 2.74 4.79 -71.59
C GLU A 306 2.80 3.71 -72.69
N GLY A 307 1.64 3.41 -73.28
CA GLY A 307 1.53 2.72 -74.57
C GLY A 307 0.70 3.58 -75.54
N PRO A 308 1.06 3.67 -76.84
CA PRO A 308 0.41 4.60 -77.76
C PRO A 308 -0.87 4.02 -78.39
N SER A 309 -1.89 4.89 -78.45
CA SER A 309 -2.77 5.20 -79.60
C SER A 309 -2.81 4.26 -80.82
N GLU A 310 -4.00 3.77 -81.18
CA GLU A 310 -4.72 4.01 -82.47
C GLU A 310 -6.10 3.30 -82.46
N ALA A 311 -7.21 4.03 -82.68
CA ALA A 311 -8.03 4.09 -83.92
C ALA A 311 -8.88 2.80 -84.15
N HIS A 312 -10.20 2.80 -84.28
CA HIS A 312 -11.02 3.44 -85.30
C HIS A 312 -12.52 3.33 -84.92
N ARG A 313 -13.31 4.32 -85.36
CA ARG A 313 -14.79 4.42 -85.38
C ARG A 313 -15.42 3.48 -86.44
N PRO A 314 -16.76 3.40 -86.62
CA PRO A 314 -17.84 4.25 -86.05
C PRO A 314 -18.85 3.55 -85.13
#